data_AF-A0A8R1DSW5-F1
#
_entry.id   AF-A0A8R1DSW5-F1
#
_cell.length_a   1.000
_cell.length_b   1.000
_cell.length_c   1.000
_cell.angle_alpha   90.00
_cell.angle_beta   90.00
_cell.angle_gamma   90.00
#
_symmetry.space_group_name_H-M   'P 1'
#
loop_
_entity.id
_entity.type
_entity.pdbx_description
1 polymer ?
#
loop_
_entity_poly.entity_id
_entity_poly.type
_entity_poly.pdbx_seq_one_letter_code
_entity_poly.pdbx_strand_id
1 'polypeptide(L)'
;MLAIISIASLAALTTAEDLVEVWGIAKCPDTTKFVRRQLLPFYNSFDTFPDDFKLEFHAVPAHGKTVNGTYIVRECAESQEGEHLLNDENAYRYHAAPNSAWIPWIQINGVRVQDAEKNLWKRVCELESMAQTEQCKNF
;
A
#
# COMPACT_ATOMS: atom_id res chain seq x y z
N MET A 1 16.02 -52.60 -17.23
CA MET A 1 16.48 -51.43 -16.46
C MET A 1 15.35 -50.42 -16.44
N LEU A 2 14.62 -50.34 -15.32
CA LEU A 2 13.52 -49.39 -15.13
C LEU A 2 14.12 -48.05 -14.67
N ALA A 3 13.90 -46.99 -15.44
CA ALA A 3 14.28 -45.64 -15.06
C ALA A 3 13.29 -45.12 -14.01
N ILE A 4 13.78 -44.83 -12.81
CA ILE A 4 13.02 -44.15 -11.76
C ILE A 4 13.10 -42.66 -12.08
N ILE A 5 12.04 -42.09 -12.65
CA ILE A 5 11.90 -40.64 -12.79
C ILE A 5 11.49 -40.12 -11.41
N SER A 6 12.44 -39.49 -10.71
CA SER A 6 12.17 -38.76 -9.48
C SER A 6 11.33 -37.55 -9.83
N ILE A 7 10.04 -37.60 -9.50
CA ILE A 7 9.15 -36.45 -9.56
C ILE A 7 9.52 -35.56 -8.37
N ALA A 8 10.53 -34.71 -8.55
CA ALA A 8 10.71 -33.57 -7.66
C ALA A 8 9.46 -32.70 -7.80
N SER A 9 8.65 -32.63 -6.75
CA SER A 9 7.50 -31.74 -6.73
C SER A 9 8.00 -30.31 -6.89
N LEU A 10 7.67 -29.67 -8.00
CA LEU A 10 7.64 -28.21 -8.06
C LEU A 10 6.49 -27.75 -7.17
N ALA A 11 6.72 -27.73 -5.85
CA ALA A 11 6.01 -26.77 -5.03
C ALA A 11 6.48 -25.42 -5.55
N ALA A 12 5.59 -24.69 -6.24
CA ALA A 12 5.82 -23.28 -6.47
C ALA A 12 6.10 -22.67 -5.09
N LEU A 13 7.34 -22.21 -4.86
CA LEU A 13 7.59 -21.29 -3.77
C LEU A 13 6.74 -20.08 -4.10
N THR A 14 5.53 -20.01 -3.56
CA THR A 14 4.83 -18.74 -3.40
C THR A 14 5.69 -18.00 -2.38
N THR A 15 6.64 -17.19 -2.85
CA THR A 15 7.27 -16.20 -1.99
C THR A 15 6.12 -15.38 -1.43
N ALA A 16 6.04 -15.29 -0.09
CA ALA A 16 5.01 -14.49 0.54
C ALA A 16 5.23 -13.06 0.07
N GLU A 17 4.25 -12.53 -0.65
CA GLU A 17 4.30 -11.17 -1.14
C GLU A 17 4.19 -10.21 0.05
N ASP A 18 5.15 -9.30 0.19
CA ASP A 18 5.07 -8.26 1.20
C ASP A 18 4.13 -7.15 0.74
N LEU A 19 3.14 -6.84 1.57
CA LEU A 19 2.12 -5.84 1.28
C LEU A 19 2.17 -4.72 2.31
N VAL A 20 2.36 -3.50 1.83
CA VAL A 20 2.24 -2.26 2.61
C VAL A 20 0.96 -1.56 2.19
N GLU A 21 0.01 -1.45 3.11
CA GLU A 21 -1.23 -0.73 2.86
C GLU A 21 -1.27 0.55 3.71
N VAL A 22 -1.71 1.64 3.08
CA VAL A 22 -1.86 2.96 3.70
C VAL A 22 -3.29 3.44 3.54
N TRP A 23 -4.03 3.60 4.63
CA TRP A 23 -5.31 4.31 4.62
C TRP A 23 -5.10 5.77 4.96
N GLY A 24 -5.68 6.65 4.13
CA GLY A 24 -5.51 8.09 4.21
C GLY A 24 -6.79 8.86 3.95
N ILE A 25 -6.95 10.01 4.60
CA ILE A 25 -8.00 10.98 4.27
C ILE A 25 -7.32 12.17 3.61
N ALA A 26 -7.76 12.55 2.41
CA ALA A 26 -7.13 13.60 1.60
C ALA A 26 -7.00 14.95 2.34
N LYS A 27 -7.95 15.30 3.22
CA LYS A 27 -7.93 16.54 4.02
C LYS A 27 -7.28 16.40 5.41
N CYS A 28 -6.86 15.20 5.81
CA CYS A 28 -6.21 15.03 7.11
C CYS A 28 -4.79 15.64 7.06
N PRO A 29 -4.44 16.54 8.00
CA PRO A 29 -3.12 17.16 8.01
C PRO A 29 -2.00 16.14 8.23
N ASP A 30 -2.22 15.10 9.02
CA ASP A 30 -1.20 14.09 9.28
C ASP A 30 -1.03 13.12 8.10
N THR A 31 -2.11 12.78 7.39
CA THR A 31 -2.01 12.09 6.09
C THR A 31 -1.23 12.94 5.10
N THR A 32 -1.53 14.23 5.00
CA THR A 32 -0.83 15.15 4.10
C THR A 32 0.68 15.21 4.44
N LYS A 33 1.04 15.29 5.72
CA LYS A 33 2.45 15.26 6.16
C LYS A 33 3.11 13.94 5.81
N PHE A 34 2.47 12.80 6.10
CA PHE A 34 2.97 11.48 5.77
C PHE A 34 3.22 11.33 4.26
N VAL A 35 2.22 11.64 3.43
CA VAL A 35 2.33 11.53 1.98
C VAL A 35 3.51 12.36 1.46
N ARG A 36 3.62 13.62 1.91
CA ARG A 36 4.68 14.54 1.45
C ARG A 36 6.07 14.21 1.97
N ARG A 37 6.19 13.65 3.18
CA ARG A 37 7.48 13.50 3.88
C ARG A 37 7.98 12.06 3.95
N GLN A 38 7.14 11.07 3.68
CA GLN A 38 7.45 9.65 3.79
C GLN A 38 7.10 8.92 2.49
N LEU A 39 5.82 8.89 2.11
CA LEU A 39 5.33 8.04 1.02
C LEU A 39 5.85 8.47 -0.35
N LEU A 40 5.67 9.74 -0.74
CA LEU A 40 6.12 10.20 -2.07
C LEU A 40 7.64 10.16 -2.22
N PRO A 41 8.45 10.60 -1.24
CA PRO A 41 9.90 10.43 -1.34
C PRO A 41 10.33 8.96 -1.45
N PHE A 42 9.65 8.05 -0.75
CA PHE A 42 9.86 6.62 -0.90
C PHE A 42 9.52 6.16 -2.31
N TYR A 43 8.28 6.35 -2.76
CA TYR A 43 7.80 5.90 -4.06
C TYR A 43 8.66 6.43 -5.22
N ASN A 44 8.99 7.72 -5.20
CA ASN A 44 9.77 8.35 -6.26
C ASN A 44 11.25 7.94 -6.30
N SER A 45 11.73 7.17 -5.31
CA SER A 45 13.10 6.65 -5.30
C SER A 45 13.22 5.32 -6.06
N PHE A 46 12.10 4.72 -6.46
CA PHE A 46 12.05 3.47 -7.23
C PHE A 46 11.49 3.73 -8.62
N ASP A 47 12.19 3.23 -9.65
CA ASP A 47 11.64 3.16 -11.01
C ASP A 47 10.64 2.00 -11.14
N THR A 48 10.96 0.87 -10.50
CA THR A 48 10.13 -0.34 -10.45
C THR A 48 10.31 -0.99 -9.08
N PHE A 49 9.23 -1.54 -8.52
CA PHE A 49 9.29 -2.35 -7.31
C PHE A 49 9.60 -3.83 -7.63
N PRO A 50 10.18 -4.59 -6.69
CA PRO A 50 10.24 -6.04 -6.77
C PRO A 50 8.86 -6.66 -6.99
N ASP A 51 8.79 -7.77 -7.73
CA ASP A 51 7.53 -8.44 -8.09
C ASP A 51 6.77 -8.97 -6.86
N ASP A 52 7.48 -9.24 -5.77
CA ASP A 52 6.97 -9.72 -4.48
C ASP A 52 6.74 -8.60 -3.45
N PHE A 53 6.71 -7.34 -3.89
CA PHE A 53 6.36 -6.18 -3.06
C PHE A 53 5.16 -5.43 -3.64
N LYS A 54 4.17 -5.14 -2.78
CA LYS A 54 3.06 -4.25 -3.10
C LYS A 54 2.93 -3.09 -2.11
N LEU A 55 2.60 -1.93 -2.67
CA LEU A 55 2.28 -0.72 -1.91
C LEU A 55 0.93 -0.19 -2.39
N GLU A 56 -0.06 -0.22 -1.51
CA GLU A 56 -1.42 0.21 -1.80
C GLU A 56 -1.82 1.42 -0.95
N PHE A 57 -2.46 2.41 -1.57
CA PHE A 57 -3.01 3.57 -0.87
C PHE A 57 -4.52 3.59 -1.01
N HIS A 58 -5.20 3.45 0.12
CA HIS A 58 -6.65 3.39 0.23
C HIS A 58 -7.19 4.75 0.69
N ALA A 59 -8.02 5.37 -0.14
CA ALA A 59 -8.68 6.62 0.22
C ALA A 59 -9.89 6.34 1.14
N VAL A 60 -9.90 6.93 2.32
CA VAL A 60 -11.03 6.82 3.25
C VAL A 60 -12.00 7.99 3.04
N PRO A 61 -13.30 7.73 2.81
CA PRO A 61 -14.30 8.78 2.69
C PRO A 61 -14.49 9.49 4.04
N ALA A 62 -13.95 10.69 4.17
CA ALA A 62 -14.29 11.60 5.25
C ALA A 62 -14.29 13.05 4.75
N HIS A 63 -15.39 13.77 5.01
CA HIS A 63 -15.56 15.19 4.69
C HIS A 63 -15.40 15.56 3.20
N GLY A 64 -16.26 14.98 2.35
CA GLY A 64 -16.31 15.23 0.91
C GLY A 64 -16.56 16.71 0.54
N LYS A 65 -15.84 17.21 -0.46
CA LYS A 65 -16.17 18.40 -1.25
C LYS A 65 -15.74 18.12 -2.68
N THR A 66 -16.42 18.73 -3.65
CA THR A 66 -16.07 18.68 -5.07
C THR A 66 -14.60 19.05 -5.28
N VAL A 67 -13.86 18.18 -5.98
CA VAL A 67 -12.45 18.38 -6.31
C VAL A 67 -12.37 19.03 -7.68
N ASN A 68 -11.76 20.21 -7.77
CA ASN A 68 -11.55 20.90 -9.05
C ASN A 68 -10.28 20.33 -9.72
N GLY A 69 -10.40 19.15 -10.34
CA GLY A 69 -9.31 18.41 -10.98
C GLY A 69 -9.34 18.48 -12.51
N THR A 70 -8.34 17.87 -13.14
CA THR A 70 -8.31 17.63 -14.60
C THR A 70 -9.58 16.89 -15.04
N TYR A 71 -10.13 17.24 -16.20
CA TYR A 71 -11.48 16.85 -16.63
C TYR A 71 -11.79 15.35 -16.49
N ILE A 72 -10.85 14.46 -16.80
CA ILE A 72 -11.05 12.99 -16.75
C ILE A 72 -11.20 12.47 -15.31
N VAL A 73 -10.33 12.89 -14.39
CA VAL A 73 -10.40 12.46 -12.98
C VAL A 73 -11.64 13.05 -12.32
N ARG A 74 -12.02 14.28 -12.71
CA ARG A 74 -13.23 14.92 -12.21
C ARG A 74 -14.49 14.17 -12.63
N GLU A 75 -14.57 13.74 -13.88
CA GLU A 75 -15.74 13.01 -14.39
C GLU A 75 -15.99 11.72 -13.61
N CYS A 76 -14.95 10.90 -13.38
CA CYS A 76 -15.08 9.70 -12.54
C CYS A 76 -15.41 10.06 -11.08
N ALA A 77 -14.72 11.04 -10.49
CA ALA A 77 -14.93 11.43 -9.10
C ALA A 77 -16.33 12.02 -8.82
N GLU A 78 -17.01 12.55 -9.84
CA GLU A 78 -18.37 13.10 -9.75
C GLU A 78 -19.45 12.11 -10.24
N SER A 79 -19.06 10.93 -10.72
CA SER A 79 -19.98 9.90 -11.20
C SER A 79 -20.35 8.89 -10.11
N GLN A 80 -21.37 8.07 -10.42
CA GLN A 80 -21.75 6.94 -9.58
C GLN A 80 -20.61 5.90 -9.46
N GLU A 81 -19.76 5.77 -10.47
CA GLU A 81 -18.59 4.88 -10.44
C GLU A 81 -17.60 5.32 -9.36
N GLY A 82 -17.25 6.62 -9.30
CA GLY A 82 -16.36 7.14 -8.26
C GLY A 82 -16.93 6.97 -6.85
N GLU A 83 -18.26 7.14 -6.68
CA GLU A 83 -18.93 6.86 -5.42
C GLU A 83 -18.85 5.38 -5.03
N HIS A 84 -19.08 4.47 -5.98
CA HIS A 84 -18.96 3.03 -5.76
C HIS A 84 -17.54 2.64 -5.35
N LEU A 85 -16.52 3.09 -6.09
CA LEU A 85 -15.12 2.81 -5.77
C LEU A 85 -14.75 3.28 -4.36
N LEU A 86 -15.15 4.50 -3.98
CA LEU A 86 -14.86 5.03 -2.65
C LEU A 86 -15.61 4.29 -1.53
N ASN A 87 -16.82 3.81 -1.80
CA ASN A 87 -17.58 3.00 -0.86
C ASN A 87 -16.99 1.60 -0.70
N ASP A 88 -16.54 0.98 -1.79
CA ASP A 88 -15.89 -0.34 -1.79
C ASP A 88 -14.58 -0.30 -1.00
N GLU A 89 -13.77 0.75 -1.17
CA GLU A 89 -12.56 1.00 -0.38
C GLU A 89 -12.86 1.12 1.13
N ASN A 90 -13.93 1.84 1.48
CA ASN A 90 -14.33 1.97 2.88
C ASN A 90 -14.88 0.66 3.46
N ALA A 91 -15.61 -0.13 2.65
CA ALA A 91 -16.09 -1.45 3.04
C ALA A 91 -14.92 -2.40 3.30
N TYR A 92 -13.94 -2.44 2.39
CA TYR A 92 -12.72 -3.21 2.55
C TYR A 92 -11.98 -2.84 3.86
N ARG A 93 -11.85 -1.55 4.16
CA ARG A 93 -11.20 -1.07 5.38
C ARG A 93 -11.80 -1.64 6.66
N TYR A 94 -13.11 -1.85 6.74
CA TYR A 94 -13.74 -2.43 7.94
C TYR A 94 -13.29 -3.88 8.21
N HIS A 95 -12.81 -4.58 7.19
CA HIS A 95 -12.28 -5.93 7.31
C HIS A 95 -10.75 -5.93 7.46
N ALA A 96 -10.05 -5.19 6.59
CA ALA A 96 -8.58 -5.18 6.55
C ALA A 96 -7.95 -4.37 7.69
N ALA A 97 -8.58 -3.28 8.12
CA ALA A 97 -8.07 -2.37 9.12
C ALA A 97 -9.19 -1.88 10.07
N PRO A 98 -9.87 -2.77 10.83
CA PRO A 98 -11.06 -2.45 11.61
C PRO A 98 -10.84 -1.36 12.68
N ASN A 99 -9.60 -1.20 13.15
CA ASN A 99 -9.22 -0.24 14.18
C ASN A 99 -8.60 1.06 13.61
N SER A 100 -8.70 1.30 12.30
CA SER A 100 -8.15 2.46 11.58
C SER A 100 -8.89 3.78 11.82
N ALA A 101 -9.39 4.00 13.03
CA ALA A 101 -10.00 5.28 13.41
C ALA A 101 -8.98 6.43 13.38
N TRP A 102 -7.70 6.12 13.63
CA TRP A 102 -6.58 7.05 13.47
C TRP A 102 -5.93 6.89 12.09
N ILE A 103 -5.70 8.01 11.42
CA ILE A 103 -5.22 8.08 10.04
C ILE A 103 -4.07 9.12 9.96
N PRO A 104 -2.96 8.87 9.25
CA PRO A 104 -2.74 7.73 8.36
C PRO A 104 -2.56 6.42 9.11
N TRP A 105 -3.25 5.38 8.65
CA TRP A 105 -3.06 4.02 9.13
C TRP A 105 -2.18 3.30 8.13
N ILE A 106 -1.03 2.83 8.60
CA ILE A 106 -0.09 2.02 7.83
C ILE A 106 -0.09 0.64 8.45
N GLN A 107 -0.26 -0.38 7.62
CA GLN A 107 -0.06 -1.77 8.00
C GLN A 107 0.86 -2.46 7.01
N ILE A 108 1.59 -3.43 7.51
CA ILE A 108 2.49 -4.26 6.72
C ILE A 108 2.08 -5.70 6.98
N ASN A 109 1.78 -6.45 5.92
CA ASN A 109 1.32 -7.83 5.97
C ASN A 109 0.12 -8.01 6.95
N GLY A 110 -0.84 -7.08 6.88
CA GLY A 110 -2.03 -7.07 7.74
C GLY A 110 -1.81 -6.62 9.19
N VAL A 111 -0.57 -6.26 9.58
CA VAL A 111 -0.25 -5.83 10.94
C VAL A 111 -0.02 -4.33 11.00
N ARG A 112 -0.72 -3.64 11.90
CA ARG A 112 -0.53 -2.20 12.13
C ARG A 112 0.91 -1.89 12.55
N VAL A 113 1.56 -1.01 11.80
CA VAL A 113 2.89 -0.48 12.11
C VAL A 113 2.77 1.03 12.35
N GLN A 114 2.61 1.45 13.61
CA GLN A 114 2.35 2.85 13.94
C GLN A 114 3.56 3.76 13.67
N ASP A 115 4.78 3.29 13.94
CA ASP A 115 5.96 4.11 13.76
C ASP A 115 6.36 4.31 12.28
N ALA A 116 5.81 3.51 11.35
CA ALA A 116 5.91 3.75 9.91
C ALA A 116 5.30 5.09 9.48
N GLU A 117 4.44 5.72 10.30
CA GLU A 117 3.97 7.10 10.08
C GLU A 117 5.12 8.12 10.00
N LYS A 118 6.26 7.81 10.62
CA LYS A 118 7.45 8.67 10.68
C LYS A 118 8.72 7.99 10.15
N ASN A 119 8.70 6.67 10.02
CA ASN A 119 9.85 5.84 9.68
C ASN A 119 9.51 4.82 8.58
N LEU A 120 8.73 5.22 7.56
CA LEU A 120 8.27 4.31 6.51
C LEU A 120 9.43 3.56 5.85
N TRP A 121 10.45 4.31 5.44
CA TRP A 121 11.67 3.77 4.82
C TRP A 121 12.30 2.64 5.62
N LYS A 122 12.51 2.85 6.92
CA LYS A 122 13.08 1.84 7.80
C LYS A 122 12.25 0.57 7.79
N ARG A 123 10.93 0.69 7.93
CA ARG A 123 10.03 -0.48 8.04
C ARG A 123 9.88 -1.24 6.74
N VAL A 124 9.89 -0.54 5.61
CA VAL A 124 9.82 -1.18 4.30
C VAL A 124 11.14 -1.85 3.93
N CYS A 125 12.28 -1.25 4.27
CA CYS A 125 13.59 -1.85 4.00
C CYS A 125 13.94 -3.04 4.91
N GLU A 126 13.21 -3.24 6.01
CA GLU A 126 13.29 -4.45 6.85
C GLU A 126 12.59 -5.67 6.20
N LEU A 127 11.84 -5.48 5.11
CA LEU A 127 11.09 -6.54 4.41
C LEU A 127 11.97 -7.35 3.48
N GLU A 128 11.70 -8.65 3.36
CA GLU A 128 12.52 -9.57 2.57
C GLU A 128 12.52 -9.18 1.09
N SER A 129 11.33 -8.88 0.55
CA SER A 129 11.15 -8.40 -0.83
C SER A 129 11.96 -7.13 -1.15
N MET A 130 12.22 -6.28 -0.15
CA MET A 130 12.81 -4.95 -0.34
C MET A 130 14.26 -4.82 0.12
N ALA A 131 14.73 -5.68 1.02
CA ALA A 131 16.03 -5.55 1.68
C ALA A 131 17.22 -5.53 0.70
N GLN A 132 17.08 -6.16 -0.47
CA GLN A 132 18.15 -6.24 -1.47
C GLN A 132 18.12 -5.11 -2.50
N THR A 133 17.12 -4.22 -2.45
CA THR A 133 17.05 -3.06 -3.34
C THR A 133 18.17 -2.06 -3.04
N GLU A 134 18.66 -1.35 -4.06
CA GLU A 134 19.73 -0.35 -3.90
C GLU A 134 19.36 0.73 -2.87
N GLN A 135 18.11 1.15 -2.91
CA GLN A 135 17.51 2.18 -2.06
C GLN A 135 17.55 1.77 -0.58
N CYS A 136 17.47 0.47 -0.27
CA CYS A 136 17.44 -0.05 1.09
C CYS A 136 18.81 -0.41 1.66
N LYS A 137 19.91 -0.33 0.89
CA LYS A 137 21.26 -0.69 1.35
C LYS A 137 21.80 0.17 2.50
N ASN A 138 21.19 1.33 2.76
CA ASN A 138 21.62 2.28 3.79
C ASN A 138 20.64 2.39 4.98
N PHE A 139 19.65 1.50 5.06
CA PHE A 139 18.61 1.52 6.09
C PHE A 139 18.69 0.33 7.05
#